data_AF-A0A3M1DUZ0-F1
#
_entry.id   AF-A0A3M1DUZ0-F1
#
_cell.length_a   1.000
_cell.length_b   1.000
_cell.length_c   1.000
_cell.angle_alpha   90.00
_cell.angle_beta   90.00
_cell.angle_gamma   90.00
#
_symmetry.space_group_name_H-M   'P 1'
#
loop_
_entity.id
_entity.type
_entity.pdbx_description
1 polymer ?
#
loop_
_entity_poly.entity_id
_entity_poly.type
_entity_poly.pdbx_seq_one_letter_code
_entity_poly.pdbx_strand_id
1 'polypeptide(L)'
;MEEPPSGSRPFLLLPAMSDILRIHQRLLSAYGDPPRPHQDPLAVLVSTILSQNTSDVNRDRAYERMQARFPTWEAVRDAPLEDL
;
A
#
# COMPACT_ATOMS: atom_id res chain seq x y z
N MET A 1 33.05 -34.25 0.04
CA MET A 1 31.98 -33.71 0.90
C MET A 1 32.37 -32.26 1.09
N GLU A 2 31.95 -31.41 0.15
CA GLU A 2 32.40 -30.02 0.05
C GLU A 2 31.56 -29.16 1.01
N GLU A 3 32.24 -28.44 1.90
CA GLU A 3 31.66 -27.43 2.79
C GLU A 3 31.01 -26.29 1.97
N PRO A 4 29.84 -25.76 2.36
CA PRO A 4 29.21 -24.66 1.63
C PRO A 4 30.02 -23.36 1.82
N PRO A 5 30.01 -22.44 0.84
CA PRO A 5 30.79 -21.21 0.91
C PRO A 5 30.31 -20.30 2.05
N SER A 6 31.26 -19.97 2.94
CA SER A 6 31.15 -18.94 3.97
C SER A 6 30.78 -17.61 3.32
N GLY A 7 29.54 -17.16 3.50
CA GLY A 7 29.08 -15.87 2.94
C GLY A 7 27.58 -15.74 2.67
N SER A 8 26.81 -16.82 2.74
CA SER A 8 25.35 -16.69 2.69
C SER A 8 24.85 -16.16 4.03
N ARG A 9 24.61 -14.84 4.12
CA ARG A 9 23.86 -14.25 5.23
C ARG A 9 22.55 -15.04 5.36
N PRO A 10 22.25 -15.68 6.50
CA PRO A 10 21.02 -16.43 6.62
C PRO A 10 19.87 -15.44 6.45
N PHE A 11 18.99 -15.72 5.50
CA PHE A 11 17.83 -14.91 5.13
C PHE A 11 16.82 -14.74 6.28
N LEU A 12 17.06 -15.26 7.49
CA LEU A 12 16.09 -15.29 8.59
C LEU A 12 16.75 -15.14 9.98
N LEU A 13 17.45 -14.03 10.22
CA LEU A 13 17.44 -13.45 11.57
C LEU A 13 16.43 -12.32 11.54
N LEU A 14 15.20 -12.62 11.99
CA LEU A 14 14.23 -11.57 12.25
C LEU A 14 14.89 -10.57 13.20
N PRO A 15 14.83 -9.25 12.93
CA PRO A 15 15.41 -8.26 13.81
C PRO A 15 14.85 -8.47 15.22
N ALA A 16 15.72 -8.32 16.24
CA ALA A 16 15.25 -8.38 17.61
C ALA A 16 14.14 -7.34 17.80
N MET A 17 13.16 -7.61 18.67
CA MET A 17 12.08 -6.66 18.94
C MET A 17 12.63 -5.27 19.35
N SER A 18 13.78 -5.22 20.03
CA SER A 18 14.48 -3.97 20.36
C SER A 18 14.89 -3.16 19.14
N ASP A 19 15.31 -3.80 18.05
CA ASP A 19 15.71 -3.14 16.82
C ASP A 19 14.47 -2.61 16.07
N ILE A 20 13.39 -3.40 16.01
CA ILE A 20 12.10 -2.97 15.43
C ILE A 20 11.58 -1.72 16.13
N LEU A 21 11.55 -1.73 17.48
CA LEU A 21 11.08 -0.59 18.27
C LEU A 21 11.97 0.64 18.09
N ARG A 22 13.29 0.46 17.98
CA ARG A 22 14.23 1.56 17.70
C ARG A 22 13.98 2.18 16.32
N ILE A 23 13.74 1.36 15.30
CA ILE A 23 13.39 1.84 13.96
C ILE A 23 12.06 2.60 14.00
N HIS A 24 11.04 2.04 14.64
CA HIS A 24 9.73 2.67 14.79
C HIS A 24 9.84 4.05 15.45
N GLN A 25 10.58 4.17 16.56
CA GLN A 25 10.81 5.46 17.23
C GLN A 25 11.52 6.49 16.34
N ARG A 26 12.51 6.05 15.54
CA ARG A 26 13.19 6.93 14.59
C ARG A 26 12.25 7.43 13.50
N LEU A 27 11.37 6.56 12.99
CA LEU A 27 10.36 6.94 12.01
C LEU A 27 9.36 7.94 12.60
N LEU A 28 8.84 7.69 13.80
CA LEU A 28 7.95 8.62 14.48
C LEU A 28 8.60 9.98 14.75
N SER A 29 9.88 10.00 15.12
CA SER A 29 10.63 11.25 15.33
C SER A 29 10.81 12.05 14.03
N ALA A 30 11.05 11.36 12.91
CA ALA A 30 11.29 11.99 11.61
C ALA A 30 10.00 12.44 10.90
N TYR A 31 8.92 11.66 11.00
CA TYR A 31 7.70 11.83 10.20
C TYR A 31 6.45 12.18 11.03
N GLY A 32 6.54 12.10 12.36
CA GLY A 32 5.39 12.21 13.26
C GLY A 32 4.58 10.92 13.35
N ASP A 33 3.56 10.94 14.23
CA ASP A 33 2.55 9.88 14.28
C ASP A 33 1.56 10.07 13.11
N PRO A 34 1.42 9.08 12.20
CA PRO A 34 0.51 9.24 11.09
C PRO A 34 -0.93 9.35 11.60
N PRO A 35 -1.70 10.35 11.14
CA PRO A 35 -3.11 10.43 11.50
C PRO A 35 -3.83 9.16 11.05
N ARG A 36 -4.78 8.65 11.85
CA ARG A 36 -5.66 7.56 11.41
C ARG A 36 -6.68 8.13 10.43
N PRO A 37 -6.58 7.85 9.12
CA PRO A 37 -7.53 8.40 8.18
C PRO A 37 -8.90 7.76 8.43
N HIS A 38 -9.92 8.57 8.66
CA HIS A 38 -11.31 8.13 8.53
C HIS A 38 -11.66 8.21 7.06
N GLN A 39 -11.44 7.11 6.33
CA GLN A 39 -11.77 6.99 4.92
C GLN A 39 -12.92 6.00 4.76
N ASP A 40 -13.75 6.22 3.73
CA ASP A 40 -14.73 5.22 3.29
C ASP A 40 -14.00 3.90 2.98
N PRO A 41 -14.33 2.78 3.65
CA PRO A 41 -13.67 1.51 3.43
C PRO A 41 -13.71 1.04 1.97
N LEU A 42 -14.76 1.36 1.22
CA LEU A 42 -14.85 1.02 -0.20
C LEU A 42 -13.88 1.86 -1.04
N ALA A 43 -13.76 3.16 -0.74
CA ALA A 43 -12.77 4.03 -1.37
C ALA A 43 -11.34 3.50 -1.16
N VAL A 44 -11.01 3.07 0.05
CA VAL A 44 -9.69 2.50 0.38
C VAL A 44 -9.44 1.22 -0.41
N LEU A 45 -10.42 0.31 -0.46
CA LEU A 45 -10.30 -0.95 -1.19
C LEU A 45 -10.07 -0.71 -2.68
N VAL A 46 -10.89 0.13 -3.31
CA VAL A 46 -10.77 0.43 -4.74
C VAL A 46 -9.44 1.13 -5.05
N SER A 47 -9.02 2.11 -4.24
CA SER A 47 -7.72 2.76 -4.38
C SER A 47 -6.55 1.77 -4.22
N THR A 48 -6.67 0.80 -3.31
CA THR A 48 -5.68 -0.28 -3.14
C THR A 48 -5.61 -1.18 -4.37
N ILE A 49 -6.74 -1.54 -4.98
CA ILE A 49 -6.78 -2.31 -6.23
C ILE A 49 -6.10 -1.54 -7.34
N LEU A 50 -6.45 -0.26 -7.52
CA LEU A 50 -5.86 0.61 -8.54
C LEU A 50 -4.36 0.83 -8.34
N SER A 51 -3.85 0.71 -7.12
CA SER A 51 -2.41 0.84 -6.79
C SER A 51 -1.56 -0.32 -7.30
N GLN A 52 -2.16 -1.48 -7.56
CA GLN A 52 -1.40 -2.66 -7.98
C GLN A 52 -0.69 -2.40 -9.32
N ASN A 53 0.61 -2.65 -9.36
CA ASN A 53 1.46 -2.46 -10.54
C ASN A 53 1.45 -1.02 -11.12
N THR A 54 1.17 0.00 -10.31
CA THR A 54 1.18 1.41 -10.75
C THR A 54 1.87 2.35 -9.75
N SER A 55 1.93 3.65 -10.06
CA SER A 55 2.42 4.70 -9.15
C SER A 55 1.27 5.44 -8.48
N ASP A 56 1.52 6.08 -7.34
CA ASP A 56 0.53 6.91 -6.63
C ASP A 56 -0.12 7.94 -7.56
N VAL A 57 0.67 8.61 -8.40
CA VAL A 57 0.18 9.60 -9.37
C VAL A 57 -0.81 8.98 -10.35
N ASN A 58 -0.55 7.77 -10.83
CA ASN A 58 -1.41 7.09 -11.78
C ASN A 58 -2.68 6.54 -11.11
N ARG A 59 -2.54 5.98 -9.89
CA ARG A 59 -3.66 5.57 -9.05
C ARG A 59 -4.60 6.73 -8.81
N ASP A 60 -4.08 7.87 -8.36
CA ASP A 60 -4.89 9.04 -8.00
C ASP A 60 -5.63 9.57 -9.22
N ARG A 61 -4.96 9.69 -10.38
CA ARG A 61 -5.62 10.08 -11.64
C ARG A 61 -6.71 9.09 -12.09
N ALA A 62 -6.48 7.80 -11.96
CA ALA A 62 -7.48 6.79 -12.31
C ALA A 62 -8.69 6.87 -11.37
N TYR A 63 -8.43 7.00 -10.08
CA TYR A 63 -9.46 7.12 -9.05
C TYR A 63 -10.31 8.38 -9.21
N GLU A 64 -9.68 9.53 -9.47
CA GLU A 64 -10.36 10.81 -9.74
C GLU A 64 -11.24 10.72 -10.99
N ARG A 65 -10.75 10.11 -12.09
CA ARG A 65 -11.53 9.93 -13.32
C ARG A 65 -12.73 9.01 -13.11
N MET A 66 -12.54 7.90 -12.39
CA MET A 66 -13.62 6.97 -12.05
C MET A 66 -14.70 7.70 -11.25
N GLN A 67 -14.35 8.44 -10.19
CA GLN A 67 -15.33 9.21 -9.41
C GLN A 67 -16.04 10.30 -10.22
N ALA A 68 -15.33 10.99 -11.11
CA ALA A 68 -15.92 12.00 -11.97
C ALA A 68 -16.93 11.39 -12.95
N ARG A 69 -16.67 10.18 -13.44
CA ARG A 69 -17.54 9.46 -14.39
C ARG A 69 -18.70 8.74 -13.70
N PHE A 70 -18.45 8.18 -12.52
CA PHE A 70 -19.37 7.36 -11.73
C PHE A 70 -19.45 7.90 -10.30
N PRO A 71 -20.33 8.87 -10.03
CA PRO A 71 -20.37 9.59 -8.74
C PRO A 71 -20.82 8.76 -7.54
N THR A 72 -21.34 7.55 -7.74
CA THR A 72 -21.75 6.63 -6.67
C THR A 72 -21.16 5.24 -6.88
N TRP A 73 -21.05 4.46 -5.81
CA TRP A 73 -20.56 3.08 -5.89
C TRP A 73 -21.49 2.18 -6.70
N GLU A 74 -22.80 2.43 -6.65
CA GLU A 74 -23.78 1.75 -7.51
C GLU A 74 -23.50 2.04 -8.98
N ALA A 75 -23.16 3.29 -9.34
CA ALA A 75 -22.81 3.64 -10.71
C ALA A 75 -21.52 2.95 -11.17
N VAL A 76 -20.54 2.75 -10.29
CA VAL A 76 -19.33 1.96 -10.61
C VAL A 76 -19.67 0.48 -10.78
N ARG A 77 -20.51 -0.09 -9.90
CA ARG A 77 -20.95 -1.50 -9.96
C ARG A 77 -21.73 -1.80 -11.24
N ASP A 78 -22.62 -0.88 -11.62
CA ASP A 78 -23.55 -1.06 -12.73
C ASP A 78 -22.98 -0.55 -14.07
N ALA A 79 -21.76 0.00 -14.07
CA ALA A 79 -21.08 0.45 -15.27
C ALA A 79 -20.80 -0.72 -16.23
N PRO A 80 -21.04 -0.56 -17.55
CA PRO A 80 -20.54 -1.49 -18.55
C PRO A 80 -19.03 -1.65 -18.43
N LEU A 81 -18.52 -2.87 -18.64
CA LEU A 81 -17.09 -3.14 -18.48
C LEU A 81 -16.24 -2.31 -19.46
N GLU A 82 -16.77 -2.03 -20.65
CA GLU A 82 -16.15 -1.17 -21.65
C GLU A 82 -16.07 0.31 -21.26
N ASP A 83 -16.82 0.74 -20.25
CA ASP A 83 -16.88 2.12 -19.76
C ASP A 83 -16.05 2.34 -18.47
N LEU A 84 -15.50 1.27 -17.89
CA LEU A 84 -14.64 1.27 -16.68
C LEU A 84 -13.14 1.35 -17.04
#